data_AF-A0A936JYE6-F1
#
_entry.id   AF-A0A936JYE6-F1
#
_cell.length_a   1.000
_cell.length_b   1.000
_cell.length_c   1.000
_cell.angle_alpha   90.00
_cell.angle_beta   90.00
_cell.angle_gamma   90.00
#
_symmetry.space_group_name_H-M   'P 1'
#
loop_
_entity.id
_entity.type
_entity.pdbx_description
1 polymer ?
#
loop_
_entity_poly.entity_id
_entity_poly.type
_entity_poly.pdbx_seq_one_letter_code
_entity_poly.pdbx_strand_id
1 'polypeptide(L)'
;MAFIIGLYLVVDVLQHKGQTRVLFPKDFTDVKKVALLPQSKSILVNKDKNWKKAVNTKERMNELMVDDAGFECDVYFDTAARSFYVHHDPEKNIGYSLNNLLQVYEQKKLQAGIWLDIKNLGDSNALPALQALAALRNKYKLQHRILVESARADLLTAFTDSNFFTAYYVPFFNPYKMSKDEMNSMADSMASVIGKSKINALSGYYFQCSFLKHYFPQYPALTWIDNSSFSLVNFLFQRKIKGDPSVFIALKP
;
A
#
# COMPACT_ATOMS: atom_id res chain seq x y z
N MET A 1 16.20 -9.77 -38.73
CA MET A 1 15.82 -10.25 -37.38
C MET A 1 16.26 -9.28 -36.27
N ALA A 2 17.54 -8.89 -36.19
CA ALA A 2 18.02 -7.93 -35.18
C ALA A 2 17.29 -6.57 -35.19
N PHE A 3 16.98 -6.02 -36.36
CA PHE A 3 16.25 -4.75 -36.49
C PHE A 3 14.81 -4.82 -35.96
N ILE A 4 14.11 -5.93 -36.19
CA ILE A 4 12.73 -6.17 -35.72
C ILE A 4 12.72 -6.31 -34.19
N ILE A 5 13.69 -7.05 -33.63
CA ILE A 5 13.85 -7.20 -32.18
C ILE A 5 14.20 -5.84 -31.55
N GLY A 6 15.09 -5.05 -32.17
CA GLY A 6 15.42 -3.70 -31.70
C GLY A 6 14.22 -2.76 -31.69
N LEU A 7 13.42 -2.74 -32.75
CA LEU A 7 12.19 -1.94 -32.83
C LEU A 7 11.19 -2.35 -31.73
N TYR A 8 11.03 -3.66 -31.52
CA TYR A 8 10.16 -4.20 -30.47
C TYR A 8 10.60 -3.73 -29.08
N LEU A 9 11.90 -3.77 -28.78
CA LEU A 9 12.44 -3.27 -27.49
C LEU A 9 12.20 -1.76 -27.31
N VAL A 10 12.35 -0.96 -28.37
CA VAL A 10 12.06 0.48 -28.30
C VAL A 10 10.58 0.72 -28.01
N VAL A 11 9.67 0.01 -28.69
CA VAL A 11 8.23 0.10 -28.43
C VAL A 11 7.90 -0.34 -27.00
N ASP A 12 8.50 -1.43 -26.52
CA ASP A 12 8.30 -1.94 -25.16
C ASP A 12 8.72 -0.91 -24.10
N VAL A 13 9.87 -0.26 -24.27
CA VAL A 13 10.34 0.83 -23.40
C VAL A 13 9.41 2.05 -23.44
N LEU A 14 8.91 2.41 -24.64
CA LEU A 14 8.02 3.56 -24.81
C LEU A 14 6.63 3.33 -24.20
N GLN A 15 6.13 2.10 -24.24
CA GLN A 15 4.86 1.71 -23.61
C GLN A 15 5.01 1.66 -22.08
N HIS A 16 6.18 1.27 -21.56
CA HIS A 16 6.41 1.03 -20.14
C HIS A 16 7.28 2.10 -19.47
N LYS A 17 7.18 3.37 -19.89
CA LYS A 17 8.00 4.49 -19.36
C LYS A 17 8.02 4.58 -17.83
N GLY A 18 6.91 4.26 -17.16
CA GLY A 18 6.83 4.23 -15.71
C GLY A 18 7.75 3.15 -15.10
N GLN A 19 7.68 1.93 -15.63
CA GLN A 19 8.50 0.80 -15.17
C GLN A 19 9.98 1.00 -15.50
N THR A 20 10.29 1.56 -16.69
CA THR A 20 11.66 1.91 -17.10
C THR A 20 12.33 2.85 -16.11
N ARG A 21 11.59 3.82 -15.55
CA ARG A 21 12.11 4.73 -14.50
C ARG A 21 12.51 3.98 -13.23
N VAL A 22 11.80 2.91 -12.88
CA VAL A 22 12.19 2.07 -11.74
C VAL A 22 13.39 1.19 -12.07
N LEU A 23 13.49 0.69 -13.31
CA LEU A 23 14.66 -0.07 -13.76
C LEU A 23 15.92 0.78 -13.73
N PHE A 24 15.82 2.03 -14.18
CA PHE A 24 16.89 3.03 -14.23
C PHE A 24 16.52 4.25 -13.38
N PRO A 25 16.62 4.13 -12.03
CA PRO A 25 16.23 5.20 -11.13
C PRO A 25 17.09 6.44 -11.32
N LYS A 26 16.53 7.61 -11.02
CA LYS A 26 17.32 8.84 -10.89
C LYS A 26 18.27 8.70 -9.70
N ASP A 27 19.45 9.28 -9.83
CA ASP A 27 20.29 9.55 -8.67
C ASP A 27 19.60 10.63 -7.82
N PHE A 28 19.20 10.23 -6.61
CA PHE A 28 18.70 11.16 -5.61
C PHE A 28 19.89 11.71 -4.84
N THR A 29 19.95 13.03 -4.66
CA THR A 29 21.09 13.63 -3.98
C THR A 29 21.09 13.26 -2.50
N ASP A 30 22.27 12.94 -1.98
CA ASP A 30 22.46 12.71 -0.55
C ASP A 30 22.15 13.98 0.22
N VAL A 31 21.11 13.93 1.04
CA VAL A 31 20.89 14.93 2.08
C VAL A 31 21.23 14.23 3.38
N LYS A 32 22.16 14.80 4.16
CA LYS A 32 22.39 14.37 5.55
C LYS A 32 21.09 14.64 6.32
N LYS A 33 20.24 13.63 6.44
CA LYS A 33 19.01 13.71 7.24
C LYS A 33 19.18 12.87 8.49
N VAL A 34 18.62 13.36 9.59
CA VAL A 34 18.44 12.56 10.81
C VAL A 34 17.65 11.32 10.41
N ALA A 35 18.20 10.13 10.69
CA ALA A 35 17.51 8.89 10.39
C ALA A 35 16.19 8.85 11.16
N LEU A 36 15.07 9.01 10.44
CA LEU A 36 13.75 8.77 11.02
C LEU A 36 13.59 7.26 11.13
N LEU A 37 13.52 6.78 12.37
CA LEU A 37 13.25 5.38 12.67
C LEU A 37 11.75 5.19 12.88
N PRO A 38 11.16 4.08 12.39
CA PRO A 38 9.81 3.70 12.77
C PRO A 38 9.70 3.68 14.30
N GLN A 39 8.83 4.54 14.83
CA GLN A 39 8.61 4.64 16.28
C GLN A 39 7.80 3.47 16.82
N SER A 40 7.14 2.70 15.95
CA SER A 40 6.31 1.55 16.30
C SER A 40 6.94 0.23 15.89
N LYS A 41 6.66 -0.80 16.71
CA LYS A 41 7.01 -2.20 16.47
C LYS A 41 5.79 -3.10 16.23
N SER A 42 4.63 -2.53 15.84
CA SER A 42 3.48 -3.34 15.43
C SER A 42 3.89 -4.36 14.37
N ILE A 43 3.44 -5.61 14.53
CA ILE A 43 3.83 -6.73 13.67
C ILE A 43 2.69 -7.03 12.71
N LEU A 44 3.03 -7.24 11.43
CA LEU A 44 2.17 -7.85 10.43
C LEU A 44 2.80 -9.19 10.01
N VAL A 45 2.05 -10.28 10.16
CA VAL A 45 2.45 -11.59 9.62
C VAL A 45 2.26 -11.56 8.12
N ASN A 46 3.37 -11.56 7.39
CA ASN A 46 3.38 -11.52 5.93
C ASN A 46 4.13 -12.73 5.37
N LYS A 47 3.46 -13.53 4.53
CA LYS A 47 4.02 -14.75 3.94
C LYS A 47 4.77 -14.50 2.63
N ASP A 48 4.30 -13.55 1.82
CA ASP A 48 4.86 -13.20 0.52
C ASP A 48 4.50 -11.74 0.19
N LYS A 49 5.34 -11.07 -0.60
CA LYS A 49 5.14 -9.66 -0.96
C LYS A 49 3.98 -9.46 -1.94
N ASN A 50 3.57 -10.48 -2.71
CA ASN A 50 2.56 -10.34 -3.75
C ASN A 50 1.16 -10.49 -3.15
N TRP A 51 0.44 -9.38 -3.04
CA TRP A 51 -0.92 -9.34 -2.52
C TRP A 51 -1.90 -9.00 -3.64
N LYS A 52 -3.16 -9.42 -3.53
CA LYS A 52 -4.21 -9.12 -4.52
C LYS A 52 -4.78 -7.72 -4.31
N LYS A 53 -4.87 -6.92 -5.37
CA LYS A 53 -5.40 -5.55 -5.33
C LYS A 53 -6.92 -5.53 -5.45
N ALA A 54 -7.57 -4.53 -4.85
CA ALA A 54 -8.96 -4.14 -5.12
C ALA A 54 -9.98 -5.27 -4.94
N VAL A 55 -9.88 -6.02 -3.84
CA VAL A 55 -10.83 -7.07 -3.45
C VAL A 55 -12.06 -6.43 -2.80
N ASN A 56 -12.73 -5.59 -3.57
CA ASN A 56 -13.79 -4.70 -3.09
C ASN A 56 -15.20 -5.30 -3.20
N THR A 57 -15.33 -6.52 -3.71
CA THR A 57 -16.62 -7.19 -3.91
C THR A 57 -16.58 -8.63 -3.43
N LYS A 58 -17.77 -9.21 -3.25
CA LYS A 58 -17.91 -10.63 -2.88
C LYS A 58 -17.31 -11.56 -3.93
N GLU A 59 -17.44 -11.20 -5.21
CA GLU A 59 -16.92 -11.97 -6.35
C GLU A 59 -15.38 -12.02 -6.28
N ARG A 60 -14.73 -10.87 -6.12
CA ARG A 60 -13.28 -10.79 -5.93
C ARG A 60 -12.82 -11.54 -4.69
N MET A 61 -13.57 -11.44 -3.59
CA MET A 61 -13.27 -12.19 -2.37
C MET A 61 -13.36 -13.71 -2.58
N ASN A 62 -14.28 -14.17 -3.44
CA ASN A 62 -14.42 -15.57 -3.79
C ASN A 62 -13.29 -16.08 -4.69
N GLU A 63 -12.64 -15.21 -5.46
CA GLU A 63 -11.47 -15.54 -6.29
C GLU A 63 -10.22 -15.84 -5.45
N LEU A 64 -10.18 -15.42 -4.18
CA LEU A 64 -9.04 -15.69 -3.30
C LEU A 64 -8.88 -17.18 -2.99
N MET A 65 -7.62 -17.61 -2.96
CA MET A 65 -7.19 -18.96 -2.61
C MET A 65 -6.60 -18.97 -1.20
N VAL A 66 -6.63 -20.13 -0.54
CA VAL A 66 -6.13 -20.29 0.85
C VAL A 66 -4.65 -19.90 1.01
N ASP A 67 -3.87 -20.08 -0.06
CA ASP A 67 -2.43 -19.80 -0.09
C ASP A 67 -2.10 -18.36 -0.51
N ASP A 68 -3.08 -17.52 -0.84
CA ASP A 68 -2.83 -16.11 -1.10
C ASP A 68 -2.24 -15.45 0.16
N ALA A 69 -1.15 -14.70 -0.02
CA ALA A 69 -0.41 -14.09 1.08
C ALA A 69 -1.19 -12.93 1.72
N GLY A 70 -1.96 -12.20 0.92
CA GLY A 70 -2.79 -11.11 1.38
C GLY A 70 -3.57 -10.45 0.26
N PHE A 71 -4.46 -9.56 0.63
CA PHE A 71 -5.23 -8.74 -0.29
C PHE A 71 -5.45 -7.34 0.26
N GLU A 72 -5.76 -6.42 -0.63
CA GLU A 72 -6.14 -5.05 -0.32
C GLU A 72 -7.59 -4.80 -0.72
N CYS A 73 -8.28 -4.01 0.11
CA CYS A 73 -9.57 -3.44 -0.24
C CYS A 73 -9.74 -2.02 0.31
N ASP A 74 -10.51 -1.25 -0.43
CA ASP A 74 -10.92 0.10 -0.10
C ASP A 74 -12.10 0.05 0.88
N VAL A 75 -12.00 0.80 1.98
CA VAL A 75 -13.07 0.88 2.97
C VAL A 75 -13.42 2.30 3.34
N TYR A 76 -14.71 2.53 3.56
CA TYR A 76 -15.26 3.77 4.07
C TYR A 76 -15.95 3.51 5.40
N PHE A 77 -15.64 4.30 6.41
CA PHE A 77 -16.30 4.22 7.71
C PHE A 77 -17.52 5.13 7.74
N ASP A 78 -18.67 4.54 8.06
CA ASP A 78 -19.92 5.25 8.33
C ASP A 78 -20.08 5.44 9.84
N THR A 79 -20.06 6.70 10.28
CA THR A 79 -20.16 7.04 11.72
C THR A 79 -21.54 6.75 12.30
N ALA A 80 -22.62 6.90 11.53
CA ALA A 80 -23.98 6.67 12.01
C ALA A 80 -24.24 5.16 12.17
N ALA A 81 -23.83 4.36 11.18
CA ALA A 81 -23.94 2.90 11.22
C ALA A 81 -22.81 2.25 12.07
N ARG A 82 -21.80 3.02 12.47
CA ARG A 82 -20.58 2.54 13.16
C ARG A 82 -19.93 1.34 12.47
N SER A 83 -19.92 1.35 11.14
CA SER A 83 -19.57 0.20 10.31
C SER A 83 -18.71 0.60 9.12
N PHE A 84 -17.85 -0.32 8.68
CA PHE A 84 -17.08 -0.17 7.44
C PHE A 84 -17.84 -0.78 6.27
N TYR A 85 -17.90 -0.05 5.16
CA TYR A 85 -18.38 -0.52 3.87
C TYR A 85 -17.22 -0.65 2.89
N VAL A 86 -17.25 -1.70 2.08
CA VAL A 86 -16.19 -2.04 1.12
C VAL A 86 -16.64 -1.61 -0.26
N HIS A 87 -15.95 -0.62 -0.83
CA HIS A 87 -16.15 -0.14 -2.20
C HIS A 87 -15.03 0.82 -2.59
N HIS A 88 -14.71 0.86 -3.89
CA HIS A 88 -13.73 1.82 -4.43
C HIS A 88 -14.34 3.21 -4.61
N ASP A 89 -15.51 3.29 -5.25
CA ASP A 89 -16.16 4.57 -5.57
C ASP A 89 -17.16 4.95 -4.47
N PRO A 90 -17.12 6.18 -3.90
CA PRO A 90 -18.02 6.60 -2.83
C PRO A 90 -19.51 6.44 -3.16
N GLU A 91 -19.87 6.71 -4.42
CA GLU A 91 -21.26 6.67 -4.90
C GLU A 91 -21.79 5.25 -5.16
N LYS A 92 -20.93 4.23 -5.06
CA LYS A 92 -21.27 2.83 -5.31
C LYS A 92 -21.32 2.00 -4.04
N ASN A 93 -21.70 2.59 -2.90
CA ASN A 93 -21.95 1.81 -1.71
C ASN A 93 -23.15 0.87 -1.96
N ILE A 94 -22.85 -0.41 -2.22
CA ILE A 94 -23.84 -1.47 -2.46
C ILE A 94 -24.30 -2.16 -1.17
N GLY A 95 -23.99 -1.58 0.00
CA GLY A 95 -24.29 -2.18 1.31
C GLY A 95 -23.41 -3.35 1.69
N TYR A 96 -22.34 -3.63 0.93
CA TYR A 96 -21.38 -4.69 1.24
C TYR A 96 -20.44 -4.24 2.36
N SER A 97 -20.66 -4.76 3.57
CA SER A 97 -19.88 -4.37 4.74
C SER A 97 -18.57 -5.15 4.86
N LEU A 98 -17.59 -4.60 5.58
CA LEU A 98 -16.35 -5.32 5.93
C LEU A 98 -16.67 -6.59 6.73
N ASN A 99 -17.73 -6.58 7.56
CA ASN A 99 -18.18 -7.78 8.25
C ASN A 99 -18.64 -8.88 7.26
N ASN A 100 -19.32 -8.52 6.16
CA ASN A 100 -19.68 -9.50 5.13
C ASN A 100 -18.44 -10.08 4.43
N LEU A 101 -17.44 -9.25 4.14
CA LEU A 101 -16.17 -9.71 3.59
C LEU A 101 -15.46 -10.68 4.55
N LEU A 102 -15.39 -10.35 5.83
CA LEU A 102 -14.75 -11.19 6.86
C LEU A 102 -15.51 -12.50 7.14
N GLN A 103 -16.84 -12.53 6.96
CA GLN A 103 -17.59 -13.79 6.98
C GLN A 103 -17.14 -14.73 5.86
N VAL A 104 -16.95 -14.22 4.64
CA VAL A 104 -16.43 -15.03 3.52
C VAL A 104 -14.99 -15.46 3.78
N TYR A 105 -14.16 -14.56 4.33
CA TYR A 105 -12.78 -14.86 4.74
C TYR A 105 -12.72 -16.07 5.69
N GLU A 106 -13.56 -16.05 6.73
CA GLU A 106 -13.63 -17.11 7.73
C GLU A 106 -14.17 -18.43 7.15
N GLN A 107 -15.24 -18.36 6.36
CA GLN A 107 -15.83 -19.53 5.68
C GLN A 107 -14.83 -20.24 4.76
N LYS A 108 -14.04 -19.47 4.01
CA LYS A 108 -12.97 -19.98 3.14
C LYS A 108 -11.71 -20.38 3.92
N LYS A 109 -11.67 -20.19 5.25
CA LYS A 109 -10.53 -20.49 6.12
C LYS A 109 -9.24 -19.81 5.66
N LEU A 110 -9.37 -18.61 5.09
CA LEU A 110 -8.22 -17.87 4.58
C LEU A 110 -7.25 -17.53 5.69
N GLN A 111 -5.97 -17.45 5.32
CA GLN A 111 -4.89 -17.03 6.20
C GLN A 111 -4.17 -15.77 5.67
N ALA A 112 -4.74 -15.16 4.63
CA ALA A 112 -4.25 -13.97 3.96
C ALA A 112 -4.18 -12.77 4.92
N GLY A 113 -3.14 -11.94 4.78
CA GLY A 113 -3.13 -10.60 5.36
C GLY A 113 -4.19 -9.70 4.70
N ILE A 114 -4.64 -8.68 5.42
CA ILE A 114 -5.73 -7.81 5.01
C ILE A 114 -5.23 -6.37 5.07
N TRP A 115 -5.13 -5.71 3.92
CA TRP A 115 -4.82 -4.30 3.80
C TRP A 115 -6.13 -3.54 3.61
N LEU A 116 -6.44 -2.67 4.58
CA LEU A 116 -7.61 -1.80 4.54
C LEU A 116 -7.15 -0.38 4.21
N ASP A 117 -7.44 0.09 3.00
CA ASP A 117 -7.26 1.50 2.63
C ASP A 117 -8.49 2.31 3.09
N ILE A 118 -8.35 2.98 4.24
CA ILE A 118 -9.43 3.79 4.80
C ILE A 118 -9.46 5.16 4.11
N LYS A 119 -10.36 5.30 3.14
CA LYS A 119 -10.45 6.45 2.25
C LYS A 119 -10.95 7.73 2.89
N ASN A 120 -11.77 7.61 3.94
CA ASN A 120 -12.45 8.75 4.58
C ASN A 120 -12.09 8.93 6.05
N LEU A 121 -10.91 8.48 6.48
CA LEU A 121 -10.45 8.69 7.85
C LEU A 121 -10.28 10.19 8.15
N GLY A 122 -10.87 10.66 9.25
CA GLY A 122 -10.81 12.04 9.68
C GLY A 122 -11.06 12.18 11.18
N ASP A 123 -10.88 13.40 11.70
CA ASP A 123 -10.93 13.66 13.14
C ASP A 123 -12.27 13.27 13.78
N SER A 124 -13.37 13.45 13.03
CA SER A 124 -14.71 13.13 13.49
C SER A 124 -15.01 11.63 13.56
N ASN A 125 -14.25 10.78 12.87
CA ASN A 125 -14.56 9.35 12.76
C ASN A 125 -13.43 8.41 13.18
N ALA A 126 -12.21 8.89 13.43
CA ALA A 126 -11.06 8.05 13.71
C ALA A 126 -11.25 7.14 14.93
N LEU A 127 -11.72 7.68 16.05
CA LEU A 127 -11.93 6.90 17.27
C LEU A 127 -13.06 5.85 17.10
N PRO A 128 -14.27 6.20 16.60
CA PRO A 128 -15.28 5.20 16.28
C PRO A 128 -14.82 4.13 15.29
N ALA A 129 -14.05 4.52 14.25
CA ALA A 129 -13.50 3.60 13.25
C ALA A 129 -12.52 2.60 13.88
N LEU A 130 -11.62 3.09 14.75
CA LEU A 130 -10.71 2.24 15.52
C LEU A 130 -11.47 1.24 16.40
N GLN A 131 -12.49 1.69 17.12
CA GLN A 131 -13.30 0.83 17.99
C GLN A 131 -14.00 -0.28 17.19
N ALA A 132 -14.60 0.08 16.05
CA ALA A 132 -15.27 -0.89 15.17
C ALA A 132 -14.27 -1.90 14.58
N LEU A 133 -13.10 -1.42 14.13
CA LEU A 133 -12.08 -2.30 13.55
C LEU A 133 -11.46 -3.23 14.62
N ALA A 134 -11.24 -2.75 15.84
CA ALA A 134 -10.77 -3.57 16.95
C ALA A 134 -11.79 -4.66 17.31
N ALA A 135 -13.08 -4.35 17.29
CA ALA A 135 -14.13 -5.34 17.49
C ALA A 135 -14.14 -6.41 16.39
N LEU A 136 -14.02 -6.01 15.12
CA LEU A 136 -13.92 -6.95 13.98
C LEU A 136 -12.66 -7.82 14.10
N ARG A 137 -11.51 -7.23 14.40
CA ARG A 137 -10.26 -7.97 14.62
C ARG A 137 -10.41 -9.06 15.69
N ASN A 138 -11.06 -8.73 16.80
CA ASN A 138 -11.26 -9.68 17.90
C ASN A 138 -12.26 -10.78 17.52
N LYS A 139 -13.39 -10.40 16.89
CA LYS A 139 -14.42 -11.33 16.42
C LYS A 139 -13.85 -12.41 15.49
N TYR A 140 -13.01 -12.00 14.53
CA TYR A 140 -12.45 -12.89 13.51
C TYR A 140 -11.03 -13.39 13.83
N LYS A 141 -10.50 -13.12 15.03
CA LYS A 141 -9.16 -13.54 15.49
C LYS A 141 -8.03 -13.13 14.53
N LEU A 142 -8.06 -11.86 14.09
CA LEU A 142 -7.17 -11.30 13.06
C LEU A 142 -5.96 -10.55 13.64
N GLN A 143 -5.48 -10.93 14.82
CA GLN A 143 -4.28 -10.32 15.41
C GLN A 143 -3.10 -10.44 14.45
N HIS A 144 -2.37 -9.34 14.25
CA HIS A 144 -1.22 -9.24 13.35
C HIS A 144 -1.50 -9.52 11.87
N ARG A 145 -2.77 -9.45 11.43
CA ARG A 145 -3.15 -9.68 10.01
C ARG A 145 -3.68 -8.44 9.30
N ILE A 146 -4.06 -7.41 10.06
CA ILE A 146 -4.67 -6.21 9.50
C ILE A 146 -3.62 -5.11 9.39
N LEU A 147 -3.46 -4.63 8.17
CA LEU A 147 -2.76 -3.42 7.81
C LEU A 147 -3.80 -2.32 7.58
N VAL A 148 -3.60 -1.15 8.20
CA VAL A 148 -4.45 0.03 8.04
C VAL A 148 -3.69 1.12 7.32
N GLU A 149 -4.20 1.54 6.18
CA GLU A 149 -3.66 2.64 5.39
C GLU A 149 -4.56 3.87 5.46
N SER A 150 -3.95 5.05 5.48
CA SER A 150 -4.64 6.33 5.26
C SER A 150 -3.64 7.42 4.88
N ALA A 151 -4.14 8.49 4.24
CA ALA A 151 -3.39 9.73 4.05
C ALA A 151 -3.28 10.57 5.35
N ARG A 152 -4.10 10.29 6.38
CA ARG A 152 -4.05 10.95 7.70
C ARG A 152 -3.09 10.23 8.65
N ALA A 153 -1.79 10.38 8.41
CA ALA A 153 -0.75 9.74 9.21
C ALA A 153 -0.82 10.09 10.71
N ASP A 154 -1.28 11.30 11.03
CA ASP A 154 -1.49 11.77 12.40
C ASP A 154 -2.52 10.89 13.13
N LEU A 155 -3.60 10.51 12.46
CA LEU A 155 -4.67 9.68 13.00
C LEU A 155 -4.29 8.19 13.08
N LEU A 156 -3.35 7.73 12.25
CA LEU A 156 -2.87 6.34 12.28
C LEU A 156 -2.16 5.98 13.59
N THR A 157 -1.63 6.95 14.33
CA THR A 157 -0.96 6.70 15.62
C THR A 157 -1.84 5.91 16.60
N ALA A 158 -3.14 6.22 16.69
CA ALA A 158 -4.06 5.51 17.58
C ALA A 158 -4.30 4.05 17.15
N PHE A 159 -4.31 3.79 15.84
CA PHE A 159 -4.40 2.43 15.29
C PHE A 159 -3.11 1.64 15.60
N THR A 160 -1.97 2.29 15.41
CA THR A 160 -0.65 1.72 15.72
C THR A 160 -0.53 1.37 17.20
N ASP A 161 -0.87 2.32 18.09
CA ASP A 161 -0.87 2.11 19.55
C ASP A 161 -1.86 1.02 19.98
N SER A 162 -2.86 0.71 19.13
CA SER A 162 -3.80 -0.40 19.29
C SER A 162 -3.34 -1.70 18.60
N ASN A 163 -2.05 -1.82 18.25
CA ASN A 163 -1.42 -2.98 17.62
C ASN A 163 -1.92 -3.33 16.20
N PHE A 164 -2.42 -2.36 15.44
CA PHE A 164 -2.53 -2.50 13.99
C PHE A 164 -1.18 -2.17 13.34
N PHE A 165 -0.85 -2.85 12.24
CA PHE A 165 0.24 -2.41 11.39
C PHE A 165 -0.29 -1.26 10.52
N THR A 166 0.41 -0.14 10.45
CA THR A 166 -0.10 1.05 9.74
C THR A 166 0.82 1.54 8.65
N ALA A 167 0.21 2.07 7.59
CA ALA A 167 0.90 2.63 6.45
C ALA A 167 0.40 4.04 6.14
N TYR A 168 1.33 4.99 6.04
CA TYR A 168 0.99 6.31 5.55
C TYR A 168 0.95 6.30 4.01
N TYR A 169 -0.23 6.54 3.45
CA TYR A 169 -0.37 6.79 2.02
C TYR A 169 0.21 8.16 1.68
N VAL A 170 1.40 8.15 1.08
CA VAL A 170 2.15 9.36 0.79
C VAL A 170 1.47 10.18 -0.31
N PRO A 171 1.64 11.51 -0.33
CA PRO A 171 1.07 12.33 -1.38
C PRO A 171 1.47 11.86 -2.78
N PHE A 172 0.60 12.04 -3.76
CA PHE A 172 0.93 11.72 -5.14
C PHE A 172 1.95 12.73 -5.69
N PHE A 173 3.11 12.25 -6.12
CA PHE A 173 4.10 13.03 -6.86
C PHE A 173 4.95 12.13 -7.74
N ASN A 174 5.51 12.68 -8.82
CA ASN A 174 6.42 11.95 -9.70
C ASN A 174 7.87 12.44 -9.52
N PRO A 175 8.73 11.72 -8.76
CA PRO A 175 10.10 12.16 -8.50
C PRO A 175 10.94 12.31 -9.80
N TYR A 176 10.55 11.62 -10.87
CA TYR A 176 11.24 11.71 -12.17
C TYR A 176 10.93 12.98 -12.94
N LYS A 177 9.92 13.75 -12.52
CA LYS A 177 9.54 15.04 -13.12
C LYS A 177 9.88 16.24 -12.24
N MET A 178 10.32 16.01 -11.01
CA MET A 178 10.67 17.07 -10.06
C MET A 178 12.13 17.52 -10.22
N SER A 179 12.35 18.80 -9.98
CA SER A 179 13.66 19.40 -9.71
C SER A 179 14.20 18.95 -8.34
N LYS A 180 15.47 19.26 -8.08
CA LYS A 180 16.13 18.92 -6.81
C LYS A 180 15.46 19.60 -5.61
N ASP A 181 15.10 20.87 -5.74
CA ASP A 181 14.51 21.65 -4.66
C ASP A 181 13.08 21.18 -4.32
N GLU A 182 12.29 20.84 -5.35
CA GLU A 182 10.98 20.22 -5.15
C GLU A 182 11.09 18.86 -4.45
N MET A 183 12.07 18.02 -4.81
CA MET A 183 12.30 16.73 -4.15
C MET A 183 12.68 16.91 -2.68
N ASN A 184 13.56 17.86 -2.37
CA ASN A 184 13.94 18.16 -0.99
C ASN A 184 12.74 18.67 -0.18
N SER A 185 11.96 19.59 -0.75
CA SER A 185 10.76 20.15 -0.12
C SER A 185 9.70 19.08 0.16
N MET A 186 9.47 18.17 -0.79
CA MET A 186 8.60 17.01 -0.59
C MET A 186 9.11 16.10 0.52
N ALA A 187 10.40 15.78 0.52
CA ALA A 187 11.00 14.92 1.55
C ALA A 187 10.93 15.56 2.94
N ASP A 188 11.09 16.89 3.06
CA ASP A 188 11.00 17.60 4.33
C ASP A 188 9.55 17.70 4.84
N SER A 189 8.60 17.94 3.93
CA SER A 189 7.17 17.90 4.25
C SER A 189 6.77 16.52 4.78
N MET A 190 7.15 15.45 4.09
CA MET A 190 6.91 14.08 4.54
C MET A 190 7.61 13.76 5.86
N ALA A 191 8.87 14.17 6.03
CA ALA A 191 9.62 13.97 7.27
C ALA A 191 8.95 14.64 8.48
N SER A 192 8.37 15.84 8.29
CA SER A 192 7.61 16.55 9.33
C SER A 192 6.36 15.79 9.75
N VAL A 193 5.64 15.18 8.80
CA VAL A 193 4.47 14.34 9.09
C VAL A 193 4.90 13.06 9.80
N ILE A 194 5.87 12.33 9.24
CA ILE A 194 6.38 11.06 9.79
C ILE A 194 6.93 11.26 11.20
N GLY A 195 7.66 12.34 11.46
CA GLY A 195 8.25 12.63 12.77
C GLY A 195 7.21 12.86 13.88
N LYS A 196 5.96 13.20 13.52
CA LYS A 196 4.84 13.43 14.45
C LYS A 196 3.88 12.25 14.55
N SER A 197 4.12 11.19 13.79
CA SER A 197 3.22 10.04 13.68
C SER A 197 3.92 8.74 14.05
N LYS A 198 3.20 7.82 14.68
CA LYS A 198 3.68 6.45 14.86
C LYS A 198 3.11 5.59 13.74
N ILE A 199 3.88 5.42 12.66
CA ILE A 199 3.53 4.55 11.53
C ILE A 199 4.58 3.44 11.35
N ASN A 200 4.20 2.35 10.69
CA ASN A 200 5.10 1.22 10.43
C ASN A 200 5.68 1.23 9.02
N ALA A 201 4.95 1.74 8.04
CA ALA A 201 5.31 1.69 6.63
C ALA A 201 4.90 2.95 5.87
N LEU A 202 5.44 3.10 4.66
CA LEU A 202 5.02 4.11 3.69
C LEU A 202 4.42 3.41 2.49
N SER A 203 3.27 3.87 2.01
CA SER A 203 2.63 3.33 0.82
C SER A 203 2.55 4.37 -0.28
N GLY A 204 2.71 3.93 -1.53
CA GLY A 204 2.69 4.81 -2.69
C GLY A 204 2.86 4.07 -4.01
N TYR A 205 2.83 4.81 -5.11
CA TYR A 205 3.01 4.24 -6.44
C TYR A 205 4.43 3.68 -6.60
N TYR A 206 4.58 2.66 -7.45
CA TYR A 206 5.85 1.95 -7.63
C TYR A 206 7.02 2.85 -8.05
N PHE A 207 6.73 3.93 -8.78
CA PHE A 207 7.74 4.91 -9.17
C PHE A 207 8.16 5.85 -8.03
N GLN A 208 7.41 5.90 -6.92
CA GLN A 208 7.81 6.62 -5.71
C GLN A 208 8.75 5.79 -4.84
N CYS A 209 8.81 4.46 -5.00
CA CYS A 209 9.59 3.57 -4.13
C CYS A 209 11.08 3.94 -4.05
N SER A 210 11.73 4.33 -5.16
CA SER A 210 13.14 4.74 -5.15
C SER A 210 13.37 6.00 -4.32
N PHE A 211 12.44 6.96 -4.38
CA PHE A 211 12.46 8.15 -3.53
C PHE A 211 12.25 7.78 -2.06
N LEU A 212 11.26 6.93 -1.75
CA LEU A 212 10.97 6.49 -0.38
C LEU A 212 12.15 5.74 0.23
N LYS A 213 12.77 4.84 -0.53
CA LYS A 213 13.97 4.10 -0.11
C LYS A 213 15.16 5.01 0.16
N HIS A 214 15.34 6.05 -0.65
CA HIS A 214 16.44 7.00 -0.48
C HIS A 214 16.26 7.87 0.77
N TYR A 215 15.09 8.50 0.91
CA TYR A 215 14.85 9.48 1.98
C TYR A 215 14.36 8.85 3.30
N PHE A 216 13.76 7.67 3.25
CA PHE A 216 13.18 6.97 4.41
C PHE A 216 13.55 5.47 4.42
N PRO A 217 14.86 5.11 4.35
CA PRO A 217 15.31 3.72 4.16
C PRO A 217 14.89 2.75 5.27
N GLN A 218 14.48 3.27 6.42
CA GLN A 218 14.07 2.50 7.60
C GLN A 218 12.59 2.15 7.58
N TYR A 219 11.80 2.75 6.68
CA TYR A 219 10.40 2.44 6.51
C TYR A 219 10.22 1.48 5.32
N PRO A 220 9.65 0.28 5.53
CA PRO A 220 9.26 -0.57 4.42
C PRO A 220 8.24 0.15 3.52
N ALA A 221 8.40 -0.03 2.22
CA ALA A 221 7.50 0.49 1.20
C ALA A 221 6.41 -0.53 0.86
N LEU A 222 5.18 -0.05 0.74
CA LEU A 222 4.07 -0.79 0.17
C LEU A 222 3.71 -0.13 -1.16
N THR A 223 3.36 -0.93 -2.15
CA THR A 223 3.09 -0.37 -3.48
C THR A 223 2.09 -1.20 -4.25
N TRP A 224 1.60 -0.66 -5.35
CA TRP A 224 0.83 -1.36 -6.36
C TRP A 224 1.55 -1.26 -7.67
N ILE A 225 1.48 -2.33 -8.45
CA ILE A 225 2.11 -2.40 -9.74
C ILE A 225 1.11 -2.85 -10.80
N ASP A 226 1.34 -2.37 -12.01
CA ASP A 226 0.59 -2.83 -13.17
C ASP A 226 1.23 -4.12 -13.70
N ASN A 227 0.41 -4.97 -14.32
CA ASN A 227 0.90 -6.16 -15.00
C ASN A 227 0.55 -6.07 -16.49
N SER A 228 1.56 -6.21 -17.35
CA SER A 228 1.39 -6.36 -18.79
C SER A 228 1.98 -7.69 -19.24
N SER A 229 1.17 -8.50 -19.93
CA SER A 229 1.66 -9.73 -20.55
C SER A 229 2.58 -9.40 -21.73
N PHE A 230 3.56 -10.27 -21.99
CA PHE A 230 4.47 -10.16 -23.14
C PHE A 230 5.27 -8.84 -23.22
N SER A 231 5.84 -8.38 -22.10
CA SER A 231 6.78 -7.24 -22.05
C SER A 231 8.07 -7.63 -21.33
N LEU A 232 9.22 -7.39 -21.94
CA LEU A 232 10.52 -7.61 -21.31
C LEU A 232 10.75 -6.57 -20.20
N VAL A 233 10.35 -5.32 -20.44
CA VAL A 233 10.42 -4.25 -19.42
C VAL A 233 9.60 -4.63 -18.19
N ASN A 234 8.36 -5.10 -18.36
CA ASN A 234 7.55 -5.57 -17.25
C ASN A 234 8.21 -6.77 -16.57
N PHE A 235 8.70 -7.77 -17.30
CA PHE A 235 9.38 -8.92 -16.71
C PHE A 235 10.57 -8.51 -15.82
N LEU A 236 11.44 -7.63 -16.32
CA LEU A 236 12.59 -7.14 -15.56
C LEU A 236 12.15 -6.30 -14.36
N PHE A 237 11.13 -5.46 -14.53
CA PHE A 237 10.57 -4.63 -13.46
C PHE A 237 9.98 -5.48 -12.33
N GLN A 238 9.20 -6.51 -12.67
CA GLN A 238 8.62 -7.46 -11.72
C GLN A 238 9.72 -8.20 -10.93
N ARG A 239 10.79 -8.63 -11.62
CA ARG A 239 11.96 -9.26 -10.97
C ARG A 239 12.67 -8.28 -10.02
N LYS A 240 12.83 -7.01 -10.42
CA LYS A 240 13.43 -5.96 -9.58
C LYS A 240 12.61 -5.71 -8.32
N ILE A 241 11.29 -5.53 -8.44
CA ILE A 241 10.39 -5.34 -7.29
C ILE A 241 10.40 -6.55 -6.36
N LYS A 242 10.33 -7.77 -6.90
CA LYS A 242 10.39 -9.00 -6.10
C LYS A 242 11.69 -9.10 -5.29
N GLY A 243 12.81 -8.71 -5.90
CA GLY A 243 14.14 -8.75 -5.27
C GLY A 243 14.45 -7.57 -4.35
N ASP A 244 13.69 -6.46 -4.37
CA ASP A 244 14.01 -5.28 -3.56
C ASP A 244 13.57 -5.50 -2.10
N PRO A 245 14.51 -5.58 -1.13
CA PRO A 245 14.16 -5.78 0.27
C PRO A 245 13.38 -4.62 0.88
N SER A 246 13.46 -3.40 0.33
CA SER A 246 12.71 -2.25 0.87
C SER A 246 11.22 -2.32 0.54
N VAL A 247 10.81 -3.06 -0.50
CA VAL A 247 9.40 -3.29 -0.80
C VAL A 247 8.90 -4.44 0.06
N PHE A 248 7.94 -4.18 0.95
CA PHE A 248 7.36 -5.16 1.85
C PHE A 248 6.11 -5.82 1.28
N ILE A 249 5.26 -5.05 0.58
CA ILE A 249 4.07 -5.57 -0.12
C ILE A 249 3.97 -4.88 -1.48
N ALA A 250 3.65 -5.66 -2.51
CA ALA A 250 3.34 -5.21 -3.86
C ALA A 250 1.98 -5.78 -4.28
N LEU A 251 0.98 -4.90 -4.42
CA LEU A 251 -0.34 -5.24 -4.92
C LEU A 251 -0.29 -5.57 -6.40
N LYS A 252 -0.86 -6.71 -6.77
CA LYS A 252 -0.99 -7.23 -8.12
C LYS A 252 -2.46 -7.23 -8.53
N PRO A 253 -2.76 -6.94 -9.80
CA PRO A 253 -4.10 -7.14 -10.35
C PRO A 253 -4.53 -8.60 -10.33
#